data_AF-A0A5J4FAC6-F1
#
_entry.id   AF-A0A5J4FAC6-F1
#
_cell.length_a   1.000
_cell.length_b   1.000
_cell.length_c   1.000
_cell.angle_alpha   90.00
_cell.angle_beta   90.00
_cell.angle_gamma   90.00
#
_symmetry.space_group_name_H-M   'P 1'
#
loop_
_entity.id
_entity.type
_entity.pdbx_description
1 polymer ?
#
loop_
_entity_poly.entity_id
_entity_poly.type
_entity_poly.pdbx_seq_one_letter_code
_entity_poly.pdbx_strand_id
1 'polypeptide(L)'
;MNHQEDSQQQISDGEVMTTAIVAPLYYSGNFEKGRKAMSQPQYIPNMISRSRFNRRLHRVEPMLLVLFEALGQAWKHLNSESVYSIDSFPIPVCDNIRIPRSKIYGGDEAYRGYQASKKRYFYGIKIHLMVTETGEPVEFFLSTGSFAHVRGLRVFSFDLPVGSVVYADKADNDYETEDLLLEAEHIQLSAMRKHNSKRPVAGYVQFLVAL
;
A
#
# COMPACT_ATOMS: atom_id res chain seq x y z
N MET A 1 -2.02 12.23 20.02
CA MET A 1 -1.59 13.37 19.17
C MET A 1 -2.24 14.64 19.67
N ASN A 2 -1.46 15.65 20.08
CA ASN A 2 -1.98 17.00 20.37
C ASN A 2 -1.91 17.83 19.07
N HIS A 3 -2.73 17.47 18.09
CA HIS A 3 -2.81 18.22 16.84
C HIS A 3 -3.52 19.55 17.09
N GLN A 4 -2.85 20.66 16.78
CA GLN A 4 -3.43 21.99 16.86
C GLN A 4 -3.49 22.60 15.47
N GLU A 5 -4.70 23.01 15.12
CA GLU A 5 -5.02 23.69 13.88
C GLU A 5 -4.60 25.16 13.94
N ASP A 6 -4.17 25.72 12.81
CA ASP A 6 -3.87 27.15 12.72
C ASP A 6 -5.18 27.95 12.72
N SER A 7 -5.34 28.86 13.68
CA SER A 7 -6.51 29.75 13.80
C SER A 7 -6.89 30.51 12.52
N GLN A 8 -5.96 30.72 11.59
CA GLN A 8 -6.19 31.48 10.36
C GLN A 8 -6.63 30.60 9.17
N GLN A 9 -6.78 29.29 9.37
CA GLN A 9 -7.09 28.40 8.26
C GLN A 9 -8.54 28.46 7.81
N GLN A 10 -8.75 28.46 6.49
CA GLN A 10 -10.08 28.55 5.88
C GLN A 10 -10.85 27.22 5.89
N ILE A 11 -10.13 26.10 5.90
CA ILE A 11 -10.67 24.75 6.03
C ILE A 11 -9.80 23.96 7.02
N SER A 12 -10.44 23.03 7.72
CA SER A 12 -9.83 22.11 8.69
C SER A 12 -8.92 21.08 8.00
N ASP A 13 -8.01 20.48 8.77
CA ASP A 13 -7.20 19.36 8.26
C ASP A 13 -8.09 18.13 7.97
N GLY A 14 -9.17 17.95 8.73
CA GLY A 14 -10.21 16.95 8.45
C GLY A 14 -10.84 17.12 7.06
N GLU A 15 -11.25 18.33 6.69
CA GLU A 15 -11.79 18.62 5.35
C GLU A 15 -10.79 18.35 4.21
N VAL A 16 -9.51 18.64 4.44
CA VAL A 16 -8.43 18.31 3.50
C VAL A 16 -8.30 16.79 3.35
N MET A 17 -8.25 16.05 4.45
CA MET A 17 -8.15 14.59 4.47
C MET A 17 -9.38 13.94 3.83
N THR A 18 -10.60 14.39 4.14
CA THR A 18 -11.83 13.89 3.51
C THR A 18 -11.77 14.09 2.00
N THR A 19 -11.38 15.27 1.53
CA THR A 19 -11.22 15.52 0.09
C THR A 19 -10.16 14.61 -0.54
N ALA A 20 -9.08 14.33 0.20
CA ALA A 20 -8.00 13.44 -0.23
C ALA A 20 -8.43 11.98 -0.35
N ILE A 21 -9.42 11.54 0.42
CA ILE A 21 -10.02 10.20 0.38
C ILE A 21 -11.12 10.12 -0.70
N VAL A 22 -11.93 11.17 -0.85
CA VAL A 22 -12.98 11.25 -1.86
C VAL A 22 -12.41 11.21 -3.28
N ALA A 23 -11.25 11.85 -3.51
CA ALA A 23 -10.60 11.87 -4.82
C ALA A 23 -10.28 10.47 -5.41
N PRO A 24 -9.59 9.56 -4.69
CA PRO A 24 -9.36 8.20 -5.16
C PRO A 24 -10.65 7.37 -5.26
N LEU A 25 -11.58 7.49 -4.31
CA LEU A 25 -12.80 6.68 -4.29
C LEU A 25 -13.78 7.01 -5.43
N TYR A 26 -13.98 8.30 -5.72
CA TYR A 26 -15.05 8.75 -6.63
C TYR A 26 -14.55 9.45 -7.89
N TYR A 27 -13.27 9.82 -7.93
CA TYR A 27 -12.69 10.62 -9.03
C TYR A 27 -11.39 10.04 -9.59
N SER A 28 -11.17 8.73 -9.42
CA SER A 28 -10.02 7.98 -9.97
C SER A 28 -8.66 8.59 -9.58
N GLY A 29 -8.57 9.14 -8.37
CA GLY A 29 -7.36 9.77 -7.84
C GLY A 29 -7.11 11.18 -8.36
N ASN A 30 -8.05 11.76 -9.12
CA ASN A 30 -7.92 13.13 -9.59
C ASN A 30 -8.30 14.12 -8.47
N PHE A 31 -7.30 14.52 -7.69
CA PHE A 31 -7.46 15.45 -6.57
C PHE A 31 -8.10 16.79 -6.96
N GLU A 32 -7.88 17.31 -8.17
CA GLU A 32 -8.52 18.56 -8.59
C GLU A 32 -10.01 18.38 -8.89
N LYS A 33 -10.41 17.25 -9.51
CA LYS A 33 -11.83 16.92 -9.68
C LYS A 33 -12.51 16.70 -8.32
N GLY A 34 -11.87 15.94 -7.42
CA GLY A 34 -12.36 15.75 -6.05
C GLY A 34 -12.52 17.07 -5.30
N ARG A 35 -11.50 17.94 -5.33
CA ARG A 35 -11.55 19.27 -4.72
C ARG A 35 -12.68 20.13 -5.27
N LYS A 36 -12.91 20.13 -6.60
CA LYS A 36 -14.02 20.86 -7.24
C LYS A 36 -15.40 20.28 -6.87
N ALA A 37 -15.50 18.97 -6.70
CA ALA A 37 -16.75 18.36 -6.25
C ALA A 37 -17.05 18.71 -4.78
N MET A 38 -16.02 18.67 -3.93
CA MET A 38 -16.12 19.01 -2.52
C MET A 38 -16.32 20.51 -2.27
N SER A 39 -16.08 21.39 -3.24
CA SER A 39 -16.34 22.83 -3.10
C SER A 39 -17.82 23.22 -3.22
N GLN A 40 -18.73 22.25 -3.36
CA GLN A 40 -20.16 22.55 -3.38
C GLN A 40 -20.64 23.04 -2.00
N PRO A 41 -21.65 23.93 -1.93
CA PRO A 41 -22.08 24.56 -0.68
C PRO A 41 -22.45 23.60 0.45
N GLN A 42 -22.98 22.42 0.12
CA GLN A 42 -23.38 21.40 1.09
C GLN A 42 -22.22 20.54 1.63
N TYR A 43 -21.01 20.67 1.08
CA TYR A 43 -19.83 19.94 1.51
C TYR A 43 -18.85 20.90 2.19
N ILE A 44 -17.96 21.53 1.42
CA ILE A 44 -16.91 22.43 1.91
C ILE A 44 -17.03 23.77 1.17
N PRO A 45 -17.94 24.68 1.59
CA PRO A 45 -18.22 25.93 0.86
C PRO A 45 -17.01 26.85 0.75
N ASN A 46 -16.09 26.83 1.71
CA ASN A 46 -14.89 27.67 1.75
C ASN A 46 -13.64 26.98 1.15
N MET A 47 -13.84 26.03 0.23
CA MET A 47 -12.76 25.23 -0.33
C MET A 47 -11.64 26.10 -0.92
N ILE A 48 -10.41 25.79 -0.52
CA ILE A 48 -9.20 26.50 -0.92
C ILE A 48 -8.81 26.20 -2.37
N SER A 49 -7.94 27.06 -2.93
CA SER A 49 -7.40 26.88 -4.28
C SER A 49 -6.56 25.60 -4.40
N ARG A 50 -6.43 25.06 -5.62
CA ARG A 50 -5.62 23.86 -5.92
C ARG A 50 -4.21 23.90 -5.31
N SER A 51 -3.54 25.04 -5.44
CA SER A 51 -2.17 25.21 -4.93
C SER A 51 -2.12 25.16 -3.41
N ARG A 52 -3.08 25.79 -2.72
CA ARG A 52 -3.19 25.72 -1.25
C ARG A 52 -3.57 24.31 -0.79
N PHE A 53 -4.52 23.67 -1.47
CA PHE A 53 -4.93 22.29 -1.21
C PHE A 53 -3.74 21.33 -1.28
N ASN A 54 -2.96 21.37 -2.36
CA ASN A 54 -1.78 20.50 -2.49
C ASN A 54 -0.76 20.71 -1.35
N ARG A 55 -0.49 21.97 -0.96
CA ARG A 55 0.41 22.24 0.18
C ARG A 55 -0.14 21.70 1.50
N ARG A 56 -1.45 21.83 1.72
CA ARG A 56 -2.12 21.27 2.91
C ARG A 56 -2.12 19.75 2.89
N LEU A 57 -2.35 19.13 1.73
CA LEU A 57 -2.31 17.68 1.56
C LEU A 57 -0.96 17.10 1.99
N HIS A 58 0.15 17.70 1.56
CA HIS A 58 1.49 17.28 2.00
C HIS A 58 1.71 17.48 3.51
N ARG A 59 1.06 18.46 4.14
CA ARG A 59 1.18 18.69 5.58
C ARG A 59 0.40 17.66 6.40
N VAL A 60 -0.75 17.22 5.92
CA VAL A 60 -1.60 16.22 6.60
C VAL A 60 -1.21 14.77 6.30
N GLU A 61 -0.17 14.53 5.49
CA GLU A 61 0.34 13.19 5.18
C GLU A 61 0.54 12.32 6.44
N PRO A 62 1.19 12.79 7.53
CA PRO A 62 1.32 11.97 8.73
C PRO A 62 -0.01 11.57 9.36
N MET A 63 -1.03 12.44 9.28
CA MET A 63 -2.37 12.13 9.81
C MET A 63 -3.11 11.13 8.93
N LEU A 64 -2.91 11.16 7.62
CA LEU A 64 -3.42 10.14 6.71
C LEU A 64 -2.79 8.78 7.03
N LEU A 65 -1.48 8.73 7.28
CA LEU A 65 -0.81 7.48 7.69
C LEU A 65 -1.36 6.93 9.02
N VAL A 66 -1.58 7.80 10.02
CA VAL A 66 -2.20 7.40 11.29
C VAL A 66 -3.64 6.91 11.07
N LEU A 67 -4.40 7.55 10.18
CA LEU A 67 -5.74 7.08 9.84
C LEU A 67 -5.69 5.69 9.19
N PHE A 68 -4.76 5.46 8.26
CA PHE A 68 -4.56 4.14 7.65
C PHE A 68 -4.15 3.09 8.68
N GLU A 69 -3.26 3.42 9.61
CA GLU A 69 -2.86 2.51 10.69
C GLU A 69 -4.07 2.18 11.59
N ALA A 70 -4.85 3.17 12.00
CA ALA A 70 -6.05 2.97 12.81
C ALA A 70 -7.10 2.11 12.10
N LEU A 71 -7.34 2.36 10.80
CA LEU A 71 -8.20 1.53 9.98
C LEU A 71 -7.65 0.10 9.85
N GLY A 72 -6.36 -0.05 9.63
CA GLY A 72 -5.69 -1.35 9.57
C GLY A 72 -5.89 -2.15 10.85
N GLN A 73 -5.74 -1.52 12.03
CA GLN A 73 -6.02 -2.16 13.32
C GLN A 73 -7.50 -2.55 13.47
N ALA A 74 -8.42 -1.68 13.04
CA ALA A 74 -9.85 -2.00 13.06
C ALA A 74 -10.17 -3.19 12.15
N TRP A 75 -9.60 -3.25 10.95
CA TRP A 75 -9.78 -4.36 10.02
C TRP A 75 -9.17 -5.66 10.54
N LYS A 76 -7.99 -5.61 11.16
CA LYS A 76 -7.41 -6.77 11.84
C LYS A 76 -8.34 -7.29 12.95
N HIS A 77 -8.92 -6.40 13.75
CA HIS A 77 -9.85 -6.78 14.82
C HIS A 77 -11.15 -7.39 14.31
N LEU A 78 -11.66 -6.91 13.18
CA LEU A 78 -12.89 -7.41 12.55
C LEU A 78 -12.67 -8.71 11.74
N ASN A 79 -11.41 -9.02 11.40
CA ASN A 79 -11.04 -10.23 10.65
C ASN A 79 -10.96 -11.47 11.55
N SER A 80 -12.12 -12.10 11.83
CA SER A 80 -12.20 -13.25 12.74
C SER A 80 -11.35 -14.45 12.31
N GLU A 81 -11.19 -14.66 11.01
CA GLU A 81 -10.43 -15.79 10.45
C GLU A 81 -8.92 -15.57 10.57
N SER A 82 -8.46 -14.32 10.81
CA SER A 82 -7.04 -13.96 10.86
C SER A 82 -6.26 -14.42 9.61
N VAL A 83 -6.95 -14.42 8.46
CA VAL A 83 -6.38 -14.74 7.16
C VAL A 83 -6.06 -13.45 6.40
N TYR A 84 -4.84 -13.39 5.85
CA TYR A 84 -4.33 -12.24 5.12
C TYR A 84 -3.63 -12.68 3.84
N SER A 85 -3.48 -11.75 2.91
CA SER A 85 -2.75 -11.93 1.65
C SER A 85 -1.78 -10.79 1.42
N ILE A 86 -0.57 -11.09 0.94
CA ILE A 86 0.44 -10.11 0.54
C ILE A 86 0.58 -10.12 -0.97
N ASP A 87 0.64 -8.92 -1.56
CA ASP A 87 1.09 -8.72 -2.95
C ASP A 87 1.87 -7.41 -3.08
N SER A 88 2.67 -7.30 -4.13
CA SER A 88 3.36 -6.06 -4.47
C SER A 88 3.19 -5.68 -5.94
N PHE A 89 2.99 -4.38 -6.20
CA PHE A 89 2.81 -3.89 -7.56
C PHE A 89 3.44 -2.50 -7.77
N PRO A 90 3.83 -2.19 -9.01
CA PRO A 90 4.49 -0.92 -9.29
C PRO A 90 3.50 0.24 -9.36
N ILE A 91 3.93 1.39 -8.87
CA ILE A 91 3.31 2.70 -9.06
C ILE A 91 4.22 3.50 -10.00
N PRO A 92 4.01 3.41 -11.33
CA PRO A 92 4.83 4.14 -12.29
C PRO A 92 4.52 5.63 -12.23
N VAL A 93 5.57 6.46 -12.19
CA VAL A 93 5.42 7.93 -12.21
C VAL A 93 5.47 8.51 -13.62
N CYS A 94 6.04 7.78 -14.58
CA CYS A 94 6.04 8.14 -15.99
C CYS A 94 6.32 6.94 -16.91
N ASP A 95 6.03 7.09 -18.20
CA ASP A 95 6.47 6.12 -19.22
C ASP A 95 8.00 6.10 -19.34
N ASN A 96 8.56 4.94 -19.73
CA ASN A 96 10.01 4.75 -19.82
C ASN A 96 10.71 5.78 -20.73
N ILE A 97 10.06 6.19 -21.83
CA ILE A 97 10.58 7.22 -22.76
C ILE A 97 10.70 8.61 -22.13
N ARG A 98 10.03 8.86 -21.01
CA ARG A 98 10.04 10.15 -20.30
C ARG A 98 11.03 10.20 -19.14
N ILE A 99 11.64 9.07 -18.76
CA ILE A 99 12.57 9.01 -17.62
C ILE A 99 13.66 10.08 -17.69
N PRO A 100 14.37 10.31 -18.83
CA PRO A 100 15.44 11.30 -18.89
C PRO A 100 14.98 12.75 -18.65
N ARG A 101 13.67 13.01 -18.74
CA ARG A 101 13.06 14.34 -18.55
C ARG A 101 12.24 14.43 -17.26
N SER A 102 12.15 13.34 -16.49
CA SER A 102 11.35 13.28 -15.27
C SER A 102 12.07 13.97 -14.11
N LYS A 103 11.36 14.86 -13.40
CA LYS A 103 11.88 15.54 -12.21
C LYS A 103 11.51 14.84 -10.91
N ILE A 104 10.55 13.90 -10.92
CA ILE A 104 9.95 13.32 -9.71
C ILE A 104 10.97 12.51 -8.89
N TYR A 105 11.97 11.90 -9.54
CA TYR A 105 13.10 11.24 -8.88
C TYR A 105 14.44 11.53 -9.59
N GLY A 106 14.53 12.65 -10.32
CA GLY A 106 15.78 13.11 -10.93
C GLY A 106 16.49 12.16 -11.93
N GLY A 107 15.82 11.13 -12.44
CA GLY A 107 16.46 10.11 -13.28
C GLY A 107 17.25 9.04 -12.50
N ASP A 108 17.09 8.97 -11.17
CA ASP A 108 17.76 7.98 -10.32
C ASP A 108 17.33 6.54 -10.67
N GLU A 109 18.31 5.71 -11.04
CA GLU A 109 18.13 4.31 -11.40
C GLU A 109 17.60 3.44 -10.26
N ALA A 110 17.70 3.87 -8.99
CA ALA A 110 17.05 3.20 -7.87
C ALA A 110 15.52 3.06 -8.07
N TYR A 111 14.90 3.99 -8.81
CA TYR A 111 13.47 3.96 -9.09
C TYR A 111 13.13 3.17 -10.37
N ARG A 112 14.12 2.60 -11.05
CA ARG A 112 13.90 1.76 -12.22
C ARG A 112 13.73 0.31 -11.79
N GLY A 113 12.51 -0.20 -11.96
CA GLY A 113 12.16 -1.56 -11.63
C GLY A 113 11.81 -2.41 -12.85
N TYR A 114 11.88 -3.72 -12.68
CA TYR A 114 11.39 -4.68 -13.66
C TYR A 114 10.24 -5.50 -13.07
N GLN A 115 9.11 -5.55 -13.79
CA GLN A 115 7.98 -6.41 -13.45
C GLN A 115 8.03 -7.66 -14.33
N ALA A 116 8.48 -8.77 -13.74
CA ALA A 116 8.70 -10.03 -14.45
C ALA A 116 7.41 -10.60 -15.07
N SER A 117 6.28 -10.54 -14.35
CA SER A 117 4.98 -11.03 -14.82
C SER A 117 4.49 -10.34 -16.09
N LYS A 118 4.83 -9.06 -16.28
CA LYS A 118 4.48 -8.26 -17.48
C LYS A 118 5.65 -8.08 -18.45
N LYS A 119 6.81 -8.68 -18.15
CA LYS A 119 8.06 -8.53 -18.89
C LYS A 119 8.42 -7.08 -19.23
N ARG A 120 8.18 -6.14 -18.30
CA ARG A 120 8.26 -4.70 -18.56
C ARG A 120 9.05 -3.96 -17.49
N TYR A 121 9.89 -3.02 -17.91
CA TYR A 121 10.47 -2.03 -17.01
C TYR A 121 9.45 -0.95 -16.65
N PHE A 122 9.58 -0.39 -15.46
CA PHE A 122 8.86 0.80 -15.02
C PHE A 122 9.79 1.74 -14.26
N TYR A 123 9.39 2.99 -14.14
CA TYR A 123 10.09 3.99 -13.35
C TYR A 123 9.14 4.55 -12.30
N GLY A 124 9.47 4.38 -11.03
CA GLY A 124 8.65 4.77 -9.90
C GLY A 124 8.95 3.95 -8.65
N ILE A 125 7.93 3.78 -7.82
CA ILE A 125 8.00 3.02 -6.57
C ILE A 125 7.21 1.72 -6.70
N LYS A 126 7.39 0.82 -5.73
CA LYS A 126 6.49 -0.31 -5.51
C LYS A 126 5.75 -0.08 -4.20
N ILE A 127 4.48 -0.45 -4.20
CA ILE A 127 3.73 -0.65 -2.96
C ILE A 127 3.73 -2.15 -2.67
N HIS A 128 4.02 -2.48 -1.42
CA HIS A 128 3.86 -3.82 -0.86
C HIS A 128 2.70 -3.72 0.10
N LEU A 129 1.66 -4.52 -0.12
CA LEU A 129 0.38 -4.39 0.54
C LEU A 129 -0.02 -5.73 1.14
N MET A 130 -0.42 -5.71 2.41
CA MET A 130 -1.09 -6.79 3.08
C MET A 130 -2.56 -6.43 3.27
N VAL A 131 -3.43 -7.36 2.89
CA VAL A 131 -4.89 -7.21 2.97
C VAL A 131 -5.52 -8.38 3.71
N THR A 132 -6.72 -8.17 4.24
CA THR A 132 -7.64 -9.25 4.65
C THR A 132 -8.10 -10.07 3.44
N GLU A 133 -8.79 -11.20 3.67
CA GLU A 133 -9.44 -11.98 2.62
C GLU A 133 -10.43 -11.15 1.77
N THR A 134 -11.14 -10.21 2.39
CA THR A 134 -12.09 -9.31 1.73
C THR A 134 -11.45 -8.09 1.07
N GLY A 135 -10.14 -7.91 1.20
CA GLY A 135 -9.36 -6.90 0.47
C GLY A 135 -9.14 -5.58 1.21
N GLU A 136 -9.48 -5.49 2.49
CA GLU A 136 -9.17 -4.31 3.31
C GLU A 136 -7.66 -4.25 3.63
N PRO A 137 -7.01 -3.11 3.41
CA PRO A 137 -5.58 -2.96 3.68
C PRO A 137 -5.30 -2.89 5.19
N VAL A 138 -4.35 -3.71 5.66
CA VAL A 138 -3.99 -3.80 7.08
C VAL A 138 -2.56 -3.39 7.38
N GLU A 139 -1.66 -3.55 6.41
CA GLU A 139 -0.27 -3.12 6.50
C GLU A 139 0.27 -2.82 5.10
N PHE A 140 1.11 -1.80 4.95
CA PHE A 140 1.78 -1.53 3.69
C PHE A 140 3.10 -0.79 3.90
N PHE A 141 3.97 -0.88 2.90
CA PHE A 141 5.12 0.03 2.80
C PHE A 141 5.46 0.31 1.34
N LEU A 142 6.26 1.35 1.13
CA LEU A 142 6.72 1.77 -0.18
C LEU A 142 8.21 1.46 -0.32
N SER A 143 8.62 0.95 -1.48
CA SER A 143 10.02 0.75 -1.82
C SER A 143 10.36 1.40 -3.15
N THR A 144 11.64 1.62 -3.41
CA THR A 144 12.10 2.05 -4.73
C THR A 144 11.83 0.97 -5.78
N GLY A 145 11.75 1.37 -7.06
CA GLY A 145 11.42 0.46 -8.16
C GLY A 145 12.39 -0.72 -8.32
N SER A 146 13.69 -0.50 -8.09
CA SER A 146 14.72 -1.53 -8.21
C SER A 146 14.74 -2.52 -7.02
N PHE A 147 14.02 -2.23 -5.94
CA PHE A 147 13.98 -3.06 -4.76
C PHE A 147 13.49 -4.48 -5.09
N ALA A 148 14.24 -5.49 -4.63
CA ALA A 148 13.97 -6.89 -4.93
C ALA A 148 12.71 -7.37 -4.20
N HIS A 149 11.82 -8.08 -4.93
CA HIS A 149 10.52 -8.53 -4.42
C HIS A 149 10.64 -9.36 -3.14
N VAL A 150 11.49 -10.40 -3.15
CA VAL A 150 11.69 -11.33 -2.02
C VAL A 150 12.17 -10.61 -0.75
N ARG A 151 12.88 -9.48 -0.90
CA ARG A 151 13.30 -8.68 0.26
C ARG A 151 12.15 -7.91 0.89
N GLY A 152 11.04 -7.76 0.18
CA GLY A 152 9.84 -7.06 0.65
C GLY A 152 9.18 -7.75 1.82
N LEU A 153 9.13 -9.08 1.82
CA LEU A 153 8.62 -9.86 2.95
C LEU A 153 9.30 -9.47 4.26
N ARG A 154 10.63 -9.37 4.26
CA ARG A 154 11.43 -9.06 5.47
C ARG A 154 11.27 -7.62 5.98
N VAL A 155 10.54 -6.77 5.25
CA VAL A 155 10.29 -5.37 5.62
C VAL A 155 8.92 -5.20 6.29
N PHE A 156 7.97 -6.12 6.05
CA PHE A 156 6.73 -6.13 6.82
C PHE A 156 7.05 -6.35 8.30
N SER A 157 6.33 -5.63 9.15
CA SER A 157 6.37 -5.80 10.60
C SER A 157 5.61 -7.06 11.02
N PHE A 158 4.63 -7.50 10.20
CA PHE A 158 3.73 -8.61 10.52
C PHE A 158 3.04 -8.40 11.87
N ASP A 159 2.58 -7.16 12.12
CA ASP A 159 1.83 -6.83 13.33
C ASP A 159 0.41 -7.42 13.24
N LEU A 160 0.31 -8.73 13.43
CA LEU A 160 -0.89 -9.53 13.21
C LEU A 160 -1.27 -10.29 14.48
N PRO A 161 -2.56 -10.65 14.66
CA PRO A 161 -2.97 -11.54 15.73
C PRO A 161 -2.20 -12.87 15.71
N VAL A 162 -1.89 -13.40 16.90
CA VAL A 162 -1.29 -14.73 17.06
C VAL A 162 -2.14 -15.79 16.35
N GLY A 163 -1.50 -16.68 15.60
CA GLY A 163 -2.18 -17.73 14.82
C GLY A 163 -2.66 -17.29 13.44
N SER A 164 -2.33 -16.07 13.01
CA SER A 164 -2.66 -15.59 11.67
C SER A 164 -2.03 -16.44 10.56
N VAL A 165 -2.74 -16.53 9.43
CA VAL A 165 -2.24 -17.15 8.21
C VAL A 165 -2.07 -16.08 7.15
N VAL A 166 -0.88 -16.01 6.56
CA VAL A 166 -0.56 -15.05 5.50
C VAL A 166 -0.28 -15.81 4.21
N TYR A 167 -1.09 -15.58 3.19
CA TYR A 167 -0.84 -16.11 1.85
C TYR A 167 0.02 -15.14 1.05
N ALA A 168 0.95 -15.69 0.28
CA ALA A 168 1.82 -14.91 -0.58
C ALA A 168 2.01 -15.61 -1.92
N ASP A 169 2.42 -14.82 -2.91
CA ASP A 169 2.62 -15.31 -4.26
C ASP A 169 3.85 -16.24 -4.37
N LYS A 170 4.15 -16.67 -5.60
CA LYS A 170 5.29 -17.54 -5.87
C LYS A 170 6.63 -16.80 -5.82
N ALA A 171 6.65 -15.49 -6.01
CA ALA A 171 7.86 -14.69 -5.90
C ALA A 171 8.33 -14.59 -4.44
N ASP A 172 7.42 -14.73 -3.48
CA ASP A 172 7.63 -14.62 -2.03
C ASP A 172 7.98 -15.93 -1.32
N ASN A 173 8.59 -16.90 -2.03
CA ASN A 173 9.12 -18.11 -1.38
C ASN A 173 10.43 -17.79 -0.63
N ASP A 174 10.36 -17.73 0.71
CA ASP A 174 11.51 -17.56 1.62
C ASP A 174 11.33 -18.43 2.88
N TYR A 175 11.99 -19.60 2.91
CA TYR A 175 11.87 -20.54 4.03
C TYR A 175 12.39 -20.00 5.36
N GLU A 176 13.40 -19.15 5.33
CA GLU A 176 13.93 -18.55 6.56
C GLU A 176 12.88 -17.63 7.20
N THR A 177 12.21 -16.81 6.37
CA THR A 177 11.13 -15.94 6.83
C THR A 177 9.91 -16.76 7.29
N GLU A 178 9.54 -17.83 6.58
CA GLU A 178 8.45 -18.73 6.98
C GLU A 178 8.70 -19.37 8.36
N ASP A 179 9.89 -19.92 8.58
CA ASP A 179 10.25 -20.57 9.84
C ASP A 179 10.30 -19.56 10.99
N LEU A 180 10.93 -18.40 10.76
CA LEU A 180 11.05 -17.34 11.77
C LEU A 180 9.68 -16.83 12.22
N LEU A 181 8.77 -16.54 11.28
CA LEU A 181 7.42 -16.06 11.61
C LEU A 181 6.62 -17.10 12.39
N LEU A 182 6.74 -18.38 12.03
CA LEU A 182 6.03 -19.44 12.71
C LEU A 182 6.56 -19.67 14.14
N GLU A 183 7.89 -19.63 14.31
CA GLU A 183 8.56 -19.88 15.58
C GLU A 183 8.46 -18.70 16.57
N ALA A 184 8.64 -17.46 16.08
CA ALA A 184 8.72 -16.27 16.93
C ALA A 184 7.35 -15.60 17.15
N GLU A 185 6.52 -15.51 16.11
CA GLU A 185 5.28 -14.73 16.12
C GLU A 185 4.02 -15.61 16.01
N HIS A 186 4.19 -16.93 15.84
CA HIS A 186 3.10 -17.88 15.58
C HIS A 186 2.25 -17.50 14.36
N ILE A 187 2.90 -16.94 13.33
CA ILE A 187 2.28 -16.57 12.06
C ILE A 187 2.66 -17.59 11.00
N GLN A 188 1.66 -18.19 10.35
CA GLN A 188 1.89 -19.11 9.25
C GLN A 188 1.97 -18.36 7.92
N LEU A 189 3.19 -18.14 7.41
CA LEU A 189 3.39 -17.66 6.04
C LEU A 189 3.32 -18.82 5.04
N SER A 190 2.37 -18.77 4.11
CA SER A 190 2.11 -19.78 3.09
C SER A 190 2.26 -19.21 1.68
N ALA A 191 3.50 -19.22 1.18
CA ALA A 191 3.81 -18.80 -0.19
C ALA A 191 3.56 -19.92 -1.22
N MET A 192 2.99 -19.57 -2.37
CA MET A 192 2.80 -20.52 -3.49
C MET A 192 4.12 -21.18 -3.91
N ARG A 193 4.22 -22.51 -3.77
CA ARG A 193 5.49 -23.22 -4.01
C ARG A 193 5.94 -23.17 -5.47
N LYS A 194 7.23 -22.89 -5.68
CA LYS A 194 7.89 -23.05 -7.00
C LYS A 194 7.97 -24.52 -7.38
N HIS A 195 8.08 -24.82 -8.69
CA HIS A 195 8.18 -26.20 -9.20
C HIS A 195 9.37 -26.97 -8.59
N ASN A 196 10.47 -26.27 -8.32
CA ASN A 196 11.68 -26.82 -7.70
C ASN A 196 11.75 -26.58 -6.18
N SER A 197 10.60 -26.40 -5.52
CA SER A 197 10.53 -26.19 -4.08
C SER A 197 11.08 -27.41 -3.32
N LYS A 198 11.84 -27.15 -2.24
CA LYS A 198 12.30 -28.19 -1.30
C LYS A 198 11.23 -28.59 -0.27
N ARG A 199 10.12 -27.85 -0.21
CA ARG A 199 8.97 -28.05 0.69
C ARG A 199 7.68 -28.07 -0.15
N PRO A 200 7.51 -29.09 -1.03
CA PRO A 200 6.33 -29.17 -1.88
C PRO A 200 5.08 -29.35 -1.01
N VAL A 201 3.98 -28.75 -1.46
CA VAL A 201 2.65 -28.98 -0.89
C VAL A 201 1.85 -29.87 -1.82
N ALA A 202 0.83 -30.55 -1.31
CA ALA A 202 -0.01 -31.41 -2.13
C ALA A 202 -0.67 -30.61 -3.27
N GLY A 203 -0.86 -31.26 -4.42
CA GLY A 203 -1.35 -30.58 -5.64
C GLY A 203 -2.70 -29.88 -5.46
N TYR A 204 -3.59 -30.43 -4.62
CA TYR A 204 -4.88 -29.80 -4.32
C TYR A 204 -4.72 -28.50 -3.50
N VAL A 205 -3.71 -28.41 -2.62
CA VAL A 205 -3.38 -27.18 -1.89
C VAL A 205 -2.85 -26.12 -2.84
N GLN A 206 -1.99 -26.52 -3.78
CA GLN A 206 -1.51 -25.64 -4.85
C GLN A 206 -2.64 -25.09 -5.73
N PHE A 207 -3.65 -25.93 -6.03
CA PHE A 207 -4.81 -25.51 -6.81
C PHE A 207 -5.68 -24.50 -6.04
N LEU A 208 -5.95 -24.74 -4.75
CA LEU A 208 -6.79 -23.87 -3.93
C LEU A 208 -6.18 -22.48 -3.69
N VAL A 209 -4.86 -22.39 -3.52
CA VAL A 209 -4.16 -21.11 -3.34
C VAL A 209 -3.99 -20.33 -4.66
N ALA A 210 -4.27 -20.96 -5.81
CA ALA A 210 -4.14 -20.35 -7.13
C ALA A 210 -5.46 -19.82 -7.73
N LEU A 211 -6.60 -20.07 -7.06
CA LEU A 211 -7.92 -19.55 -7.43
C LEU A 211 -8.07 -18.10 -6.97
#